data_AF-A0A3M2BJS9-F1
#
_entry.id   AF-A0A3M2BJS9-F1
#
_cell.length_a   1.000
_cell.length_b   1.000
_cell.length_c   1.000
_cell.angle_alpha   90.00
_cell.angle_beta   90.00
_cell.angle_gamma   90.00
#
_symmetry.space_group_name_H-M   'P 1'
#
loop_
_entity.id
_entity.type
_entity.pdbx_description
1 polymer ?
#
loop_
_entity_poly.entity_id
_entity_poly.type
_entity_poly.pdbx_seq_one_letter_code
_entity_poly.pdbx_strand_id
1 'polypeptide(L)'
;MSGAVATTHPDALREQVARLASLPVADEADAFVDALRARWGEALEAVVLYGSTLHHGDLTRGLVDFYVLVRDYRSSYRKRWLRAGNALLAPNVFYLEVGAGERVGADPGGGRARGAGSEGADVARRSEPLRAKYAVMSLDHFERACGDWFHPYIWARFAQPARLVFARDDEAARRVRAALATAVVRFLRESAPLCAPASPRETAAEVGALDLWQAGLAVAYASELRTERDRQAVLTQVNADAFRTLTAAAAPALADLLEPVGDDRYRPLATPAQRSAAVRRWRWRRRQGRVLSIARLVKAAFTFDRGADYLAWKIRRHTGVEIEVTPLLRRHPVLFGPRVLVALLRRGVVR
;
A
#
# COMPACT_ATOMS: atom_id res chain seq x y z
N MET A 1 1.06 -14.23 -26.35
CA MET A 1 0.91 -12.85 -26.87
C MET A 1 -0.53 -12.43 -26.62
N SER A 2 -0.78 -11.66 -25.56
CA SER A 2 -2.09 -11.07 -25.29
C SER A 2 -1.86 -9.56 -25.25
N GLY A 3 -2.31 -8.87 -26.28
CA GLY A 3 -2.19 -7.41 -26.38
C GLY A 3 -2.98 -6.79 -25.25
N ALA A 4 -2.31 -5.99 -24.43
CA ALA A 4 -2.99 -5.10 -23.50
C ALA A 4 -3.79 -4.11 -24.35
N VAL A 5 -5.13 -4.27 -24.38
CA VAL A 5 -6.02 -3.21 -24.81
C VAL A 5 -5.68 -2.04 -23.89
N ALA A 6 -5.10 -0.98 -24.45
CA ALA A 6 -4.90 0.28 -23.74
C ALA A 6 -6.30 0.77 -23.36
N THR A 7 -6.72 0.47 -22.13
CA THR A 7 -7.98 0.95 -21.57
C THR A 7 -7.84 2.47 -21.48
N THR A 8 -8.41 3.14 -22.47
CA THR A 8 -8.42 4.59 -22.51
C THR A 8 -9.41 5.05 -21.45
N HIS A 9 -8.88 5.52 -20.32
CA HIS A 9 -9.69 6.07 -19.24
C HIS A 9 -10.31 7.39 -19.66
N PRO A 10 -11.53 7.73 -19.21
CA PRO A 10 -12.14 9.03 -19.47
C PRO A 10 -11.22 10.18 -19.08
N ASP A 11 -11.18 11.24 -19.88
CA ASP A 11 -10.28 12.38 -19.70
C ASP A 11 -10.47 13.02 -18.33
N ALA A 12 -11.73 13.23 -17.93
CA ALA A 12 -12.09 13.71 -16.61
C ALA A 12 -11.49 12.85 -15.49
N LEU A 13 -11.45 11.52 -15.65
CA LEU A 13 -10.86 10.64 -14.63
C LEU A 13 -9.34 10.80 -14.58
N ARG A 14 -8.68 10.88 -15.74
CA ARG A 14 -7.23 11.11 -15.83
C ARG A 14 -6.85 12.43 -15.15
N GLU A 15 -7.62 13.48 -15.38
CA GLU A 15 -7.43 14.79 -14.75
C GLU A 15 -7.66 14.76 -13.24
N GLN A 16 -8.74 14.13 -12.76
CA GLN A 16 -9.00 14.02 -11.32
C GLN A 16 -7.89 13.25 -10.60
N VAL A 17 -7.47 12.11 -11.16
CA VAL A 17 -6.36 11.33 -10.62
C VAL A 17 -5.08 12.15 -10.64
N ALA A 18 -4.81 12.89 -11.72
CA ALA A 18 -3.64 13.75 -11.79
C ALA A 18 -3.65 14.84 -10.71
N ARG A 19 -4.79 15.52 -10.53
CA ARG A 19 -5.00 16.54 -9.50
C ARG A 19 -4.72 15.98 -8.11
N LEU A 20 -5.35 14.86 -7.76
CA LEU A 20 -5.20 14.21 -6.44
C LEU A 20 -3.78 13.71 -6.20
N ALA A 21 -3.11 13.17 -7.23
CA ALA A 21 -1.74 12.68 -7.14
C ALA A 21 -0.72 13.80 -6.94
N SER A 22 -1.02 15.02 -7.39
CA SER A 22 -0.15 16.19 -7.33
C SER A 22 -0.40 17.11 -6.13
N LEU A 23 -1.37 16.80 -5.26
CA LEU A 23 -1.56 17.55 -4.03
C LEU A 23 -0.26 17.52 -3.17
N PRO A 24 0.06 18.61 -2.46
CA PRO A 24 1.30 18.71 -1.70
C PRO A 24 1.38 17.64 -0.59
N VAL A 25 2.60 17.25 -0.27
CA VAL A 25 2.96 16.40 0.86
C VAL A 25 3.90 17.17 1.78
N ALA A 26 4.02 16.76 3.04
CA ALA A 26 4.92 17.41 3.97
C ALA A 26 6.38 17.28 3.52
N ASP A 27 7.18 18.33 3.76
CA ASP A 27 8.55 18.47 3.25
C ASP A 27 9.48 17.32 3.70
N GLU A 28 9.16 16.64 4.81
CA GLU A 28 9.91 15.46 5.26
C GLU A 28 9.84 14.28 4.27
N ALA A 29 8.90 14.31 3.32
CA ALA A 29 8.85 13.34 2.21
C ALA A 29 10.11 13.40 1.34
N ASP A 30 10.72 14.58 1.16
CA ASP A 30 11.90 14.76 0.31
C ASP A 30 13.11 14.02 0.89
N ALA A 31 13.28 14.05 2.21
CA ALA A 31 14.34 13.31 2.89
C ALA A 31 14.23 11.80 2.67
N PHE A 32 13.00 11.26 2.59
CA PHE A 32 12.78 9.86 2.23
C PHE A 32 13.05 9.60 0.75
N VAL A 33 12.62 10.50 -0.14
CA VAL A 33 12.86 10.39 -1.59
C VAL A 33 14.35 10.37 -1.89
N ASP A 34 15.14 11.23 -1.26
CA ASP A 34 16.59 11.28 -1.46
C ASP A 34 17.28 10.01 -0.97
N ALA A 35 16.89 9.49 0.20
CA ALA A 35 17.40 8.22 0.69
C ALA A 35 17.00 7.04 -0.23
N LEU A 36 15.81 7.09 -0.85
CA LEU A 36 15.38 6.09 -1.82
C LEU A 36 16.11 6.22 -3.15
N ARG A 37 16.36 7.43 -3.64
CA ARG A 37 17.17 7.69 -4.84
C ARG A 37 18.59 7.19 -4.65
N ALA A 38 19.23 7.50 -3.52
CA ALA A 38 20.56 6.99 -3.20
C ALA A 38 20.62 5.45 -3.16
N ARG A 39 19.53 4.81 -2.71
CA ARG A 39 19.45 3.35 -2.59
C ARG A 39 19.15 2.63 -3.90
N TRP A 40 18.26 3.17 -4.72
CA TRP A 40 17.74 2.49 -5.91
C TRP A 40 18.33 3.03 -7.22
N GLY A 41 18.98 4.20 -7.19
CA GLY A 41 19.62 4.86 -8.33
C GLY A 41 18.69 4.97 -9.53
N GLU A 42 19.25 4.72 -10.72
CA GLU A 42 18.55 4.73 -12.01
C GLU A 42 17.38 3.74 -12.12
N ALA A 43 17.31 2.76 -11.21
CA ALA A 43 16.20 1.82 -11.21
C ALA A 43 14.94 2.38 -10.54
N LEU A 44 15.00 3.52 -9.83
CA LEU A 44 13.84 4.17 -9.23
C LEU A 44 13.02 4.89 -10.30
N GLU A 45 11.77 4.48 -10.49
CA GLU A 45 10.85 5.10 -11.47
C GLU A 45 9.92 6.09 -10.78
N ALA A 46 9.36 5.72 -9.62
CA ALA A 46 8.46 6.58 -8.87
C ALA A 46 8.35 6.20 -7.39
N VAL A 47 7.92 7.14 -6.56
CA VAL A 47 7.52 6.90 -5.17
C VAL A 47 6.09 7.39 -4.98
N VAL A 48 5.24 6.52 -4.46
CA VAL A 48 3.82 6.80 -4.20
C VAL A 48 3.57 6.72 -2.70
N LEU A 49 3.15 7.83 -2.10
CA LEU A 49 2.71 7.89 -0.71
C LEU A 49 1.22 7.55 -0.64
N TYR A 50 0.84 6.76 0.35
CA TYR A 50 -0.52 6.32 0.52
C TYR A 50 -0.90 6.15 2.00
N GLY A 51 -2.20 6.24 2.31
CA GLY A 51 -2.73 5.81 3.60
C GLY A 51 -2.96 6.85 4.67
N SER A 52 -3.05 6.40 5.92
CA SER A 52 -3.50 7.21 7.07
C SER A 52 -2.61 8.42 7.36
N THR A 53 -1.34 8.35 6.94
CA THR A 53 -0.37 9.44 7.08
C THR A 53 -0.62 10.60 6.11
N LEU A 54 -1.46 10.41 5.07
CA LEU A 54 -1.89 11.51 4.19
C LEU A 54 -2.73 12.56 4.92
N HIS A 55 -3.43 12.16 5.98
CA HIS A 55 -4.45 13.00 6.63
C HIS A 55 -3.98 13.73 7.88
N HIS A 56 -2.87 13.30 8.46
CA HIS A 56 -2.40 13.85 9.73
C HIS A 56 -1.33 14.93 9.57
N GLY A 57 -0.83 15.19 8.36
CA GLY A 57 0.17 16.24 8.06
C GLY A 57 1.53 16.08 8.73
N ASP A 58 1.65 15.18 9.71
CA ASP A 58 2.83 14.97 10.54
C ASP A 58 3.45 13.60 10.25
N LEU A 59 4.51 13.60 9.43
CA LEU A 59 5.30 12.42 9.10
C LEU A 59 6.27 12.02 10.23
N THR A 60 6.38 12.83 11.29
CA THR A 60 7.33 12.61 12.41
C THR A 60 6.76 11.69 13.48
N ARG A 61 5.43 11.65 13.66
CA ARG A 61 4.76 10.85 14.71
C ARG A 61 4.33 9.45 14.28
N GLY A 62 4.41 9.11 12.99
CA GLY A 62 3.88 7.87 12.42
C GLY A 62 4.86 7.13 11.50
N LEU A 63 4.63 5.83 11.30
CA LEU A 63 5.34 5.06 10.28
C LEU A 63 4.76 5.41 8.90
N VAL A 64 5.53 6.11 8.08
CA VAL A 64 5.10 6.49 6.72
C VAL A 64 5.08 5.25 5.82
N ASP A 65 4.04 5.07 5.01
CA ASP A 65 3.89 3.94 4.08
C ASP A 65 4.11 4.41 2.62
N PHE A 66 5.20 3.97 1.98
CA PHE A 66 5.48 4.25 0.57
C PHE A 66 5.35 3.01 -0.31
N TYR A 67 4.95 3.19 -1.58
CA TYR A 67 5.30 2.28 -2.65
C TYR A 67 6.44 2.85 -3.47
N VAL A 68 7.51 2.07 -3.59
CA VAL A 68 8.68 2.36 -4.40
C VAL A 68 8.55 1.54 -5.68
N LEU A 69 8.33 2.26 -6.78
CA LEU A 69 8.18 1.68 -8.09
C LEU A 69 9.54 1.71 -8.79
N VAL A 70 10.01 0.53 -9.17
CA VAL A 70 11.29 0.35 -9.83
C VAL A 70 11.12 -0.09 -11.28
N ARG A 71 12.15 0.06 -12.11
CA ARG A 71 12.11 -0.34 -13.52
C ARG A 71 11.80 -1.82 -13.67
N ASP A 72 12.62 -2.66 -13.05
CA ASP A 72 12.49 -4.11 -13.10
C ASP A 72 13.22 -4.78 -11.94
N TYR A 73 12.81 -5.98 -11.57
CA TYR A 73 13.43 -6.67 -10.43
C TYR A 73 14.86 -7.10 -10.67
N ARG A 74 15.28 -7.31 -11.92
CA ARG A 74 16.62 -7.82 -12.26
C ARG A 74 17.68 -6.75 -12.06
N SER A 75 17.40 -5.50 -12.43
CA SER A 75 18.29 -4.36 -12.22
C SER A 75 18.24 -3.85 -10.77
N SER A 76 17.08 -3.95 -10.09
CA SER A 76 16.92 -3.37 -8.75
C SER A 76 17.44 -4.24 -7.60
N TYR A 77 17.25 -5.56 -7.63
CA TYR A 77 17.69 -6.41 -6.51
C TYR A 77 19.02 -7.08 -6.80
N ARG A 78 20.01 -6.97 -5.91
CA ARG A 78 21.25 -7.75 -5.99
C ARG A 78 21.02 -9.25 -5.75
N LYS A 79 20.24 -9.61 -4.73
CA LYS A 79 20.00 -11.01 -4.32
C LYS A 79 18.91 -11.66 -5.21
N ARG A 80 19.21 -12.80 -5.85
CA ARG A 80 18.28 -13.50 -6.77
C ARG A 80 16.98 -13.95 -6.09
N TRP A 81 17.03 -14.35 -4.83
CA TRP A 81 15.84 -14.77 -4.09
C TRP A 81 14.86 -13.62 -3.80
N LEU A 82 15.36 -12.38 -3.65
CA LEU A 82 14.50 -11.19 -3.53
C LEU A 82 13.70 -10.95 -4.82
N ARG A 83 14.32 -11.19 -5.98
CA ARG A 83 13.68 -11.09 -7.29
C ARG A 83 12.56 -12.11 -7.43
N ALA A 84 12.87 -13.38 -7.16
CA ALA A 84 11.90 -14.47 -7.25
C ALA A 84 10.74 -14.29 -6.25
N GLY A 85 11.06 -13.90 -5.01
CA GLY A 85 10.06 -13.62 -3.99
C GLY A 85 9.13 -12.46 -4.37
N ASN A 86 9.64 -11.41 -5.03
CA ASN A 86 8.80 -10.30 -5.49
C ASN A 86 8.00 -10.64 -6.74
N ALA A 87 8.56 -11.44 -7.65
CA ALA A 87 7.83 -11.93 -8.82
C ALA A 87 6.65 -12.85 -8.41
N LEU A 88 6.85 -13.70 -7.40
CA LEU A 88 5.83 -14.64 -6.93
C LEU A 88 4.80 -14.01 -5.98
N LEU A 89 5.26 -13.18 -5.04
CA LEU A 89 4.44 -12.61 -3.97
C LEU A 89 4.78 -11.14 -3.75
N ALA A 90 4.53 -10.30 -4.77
CA ALA A 90 4.66 -8.86 -4.60
C ALA A 90 3.72 -8.30 -3.51
N PRO A 91 4.12 -7.21 -2.83
CA PRO A 91 5.43 -6.56 -2.88
C PRO A 91 6.43 -7.12 -1.85
N ASN A 92 7.72 -6.81 -2.01
CA ASN A 92 8.72 -6.91 -0.94
C ASN A 92 8.65 -5.65 -0.09
N VAL A 93 8.74 -5.80 1.23
CA VAL A 93 8.59 -4.69 2.17
C VAL A 93 9.90 -4.47 2.90
N PHE A 94 10.29 -3.22 3.05
CA PHE A 94 11.51 -2.79 3.71
C PHE A 94 11.21 -1.67 4.70
N TYR A 95 12.19 -1.40 5.56
CA TYR A 95 12.18 -0.30 6.52
C TYR A 95 13.30 0.68 6.18
N LEU A 96 13.01 1.97 6.37
CA LEU A 96 13.91 3.09 6.13
C LEU A 96 13.87 4.02 7.34
N GLU A 97 15.05 4.43 7.80
CA GLU A 97 15.21 5.43 8.86
C GLU A 97 16.14 6.52 8.33
N VAL A 98 15.71 7.77 8.46
CA VAL A 98 16.44 8.96 8.00
C VAL A 98 16.67 9.85 9.23
N GLY A 99 17.92 10.07 9.61
CA GLY A 99 18.29 10.90 10.77
C GLY A 99 18.88 12.24 10.34
N ALA A 100 18.86 13.24 11.24
CA ALA A 100 19.54 14.54 11.08
C ALA A 100 21.09 14.46 11.11
N GLY A 101 21.65 13.27 10.89
CA GLY A 101 23.07 12.96 10.93
C GLY A 101 23.27 11.56 10.38
N GLU A 102 23.82 11.49 9.19
CA GLU A 102 23.97 10.31 8.34
C GLU A 102 24.46 9.04 9.07
N ARG A 103 23.69 7.96 8.92
CA ARG A 103 24.20 6.63 8.52
C ARG A 103 23.13 5.94 7.68
N VAL A 104 23.23 6.11 6.36
CA VAL A 104 22.55 5.26 5.37
C VAL A 104 22.90 3.81 5.71
N GLY A 105 21.89 3.00 6.05
CA GLY A 105 22.07 1.59 6.35
C GLY A 105 22.59 0.85 5.12
N ALA A 106 23.91 0.73 5.03
CA ALA A 106 24.63 -0.04 4.03
C ALA A 106 24.19 -1.52 4.03
N ASP A 107 23.98 -2.08 2.82
CA ASP A 107 24.04 -3.52 2.56
C ASP A 107 25.53 -3.96 2.61
N PRO A 108 25.86 -5.19 3.06
CA PRO A 108 27.20 -5.53 3.53
C PRO A 108 28.14 -5.84 2.37
N GLY A 109 29.26 -5.13 2.33
CA GLY A 109 30.33 -5.37 1.36
C GLY A 109 31.58 -4.54 1.67
N GLY A 110 32.29 -4.91 2.75
CA GLY A 110 33.74 -4.72 2.93
C GLY A 110 34.30 -3.29 3.04
N GLY A 111 34.90 -2.98 4.19
CA GLY A 111 35.85 -1.86 4.33
C GLY A 111 35.99 -1.39 5.77
N ARG A 112 37.00 -1.91 6.49
CA ARG A 112 37.41 -1.37 7.80
C ARG A 112 38.05 0.00 7.59
N ALA A 113 37.63 1.00 8.37
CA ALA A 113 38.46 2.16 8.67
C ALA A 113 38.37 2.47 10.16
N ARG A 114 39.54 2.49 10.81
CA ARG A 114 39.80 2.98 12.17
C ARG A 114 39.96 4.50 12.10
N GLY A 115 39.54 5.21 13.15
CA GLY A 115 39.89 6.62 13.36
C GLY A 115 39.20 7.17 14.60
N ALA A 116 39.97 7.72 15.52
CA ALA A 116 39.63 8.05 16.89
C ALA A 116 39.14 9.50 17.09
N GLY A 117 38.37 9.70 18.18
CA GLY A 117 38.39 10.85 19.11
C GLY A 117 38.16 12.28 18.59
N SER A 118 37.10 12.93 19.05
CA SER A 118 37.19 13.97 20.10
C SER A 118 35.81 14.53 20.44
N GLU A 119 35.62 14.84 21.71
CA GLU A 119 34.43 15.41 22.34
C GLU A 119 34.11 16.83 21.84
N GLY A 120 32.82 17.16 21.87
CA GLY A 120 32.32 18.51 21.62
C GLY A 120 30.83 18.54 21.93
N ALA A 121 30.51 18.95 23.16
CA ALA A 121 29.14 19.13 23.63
C ALA A 121 28.47 20.26 22.84
N ASP A 122 27.45 19.92 22.08
CA ASP A 122 26.44 20.88 21.66
C ASP A 122 25.07 20.21 21.82
N VAL A 123 24.21 20.83 22.63
CA VAL A 123 22.85 20.37 22.89
C VAL A 123 22.01 20.71 21.66
N ALA A 124 22.30 20.03 20.55
CA ALA A 124 21.41 20.01 19.41
C ALA A 124 20.13 19.30 19.85
N ARG A 125 18.98 20.00 19.76
CA ARG A 125 17.67 19.35 19.71
C ARG A 125 17.77 18.24 18.66
N ARG A 126 17.99 17.01 19.11
CA ARG A 126 18.02 15.83 18.24
C ARG A 126 16.60 15.66 17.72
N SER A 127 16.34 16.17 16.52
CA SER A 127 15.15 15.85 15.75
C SER A 127 15.01 14.32 15.74
N GLU A 128 13.84 13.80 16.16
CA GLU A 128 13.63 12.36 16.15
C GLU A 128 13.84 11.83 14.72
N PRO A 129 14.49 10.68 14.54
CA PRO A 129 14.74 10.14 13.21
C PRO A 129 13.40 9.81 12.53
N LEU A 130 13.26 10.24 11.28
CA LEU A 130 12.11 9.96 10.45
C LEU A 130 12.12 8.48 10.06
N ARG A 131 10.95 7.83 10.14
CA ARG A 131 10.82 6.38 9.92
C ARG A 131 9.75 6.07 8.90
N ALA A 132 10.10 5.23 7.92
CA ALA A 132 9.19 4.79 6.89
C ALA A 132 9.28 3.28 6.67
N LYS A 133 8.14 2.72 6.27
CA LYS A 133 8.03 1.40 5.67
C LYS A 133 7.73 1.61 4.20
N TYR A 134 8.41 0.86 3.35
CA TYR A 134 8.15 0.95 1.92
C TYR A 134 8.07 -0.41 1.24
N ALA A 135 7.09 -0.55 0.36
CA ALA A 135 6.85 -1.71 -0.48
C ALA A 135 7.46 -1.47 -1.86
N VAL A 136 8.25 -2.42 -2.36
CA VAL A 136 8.91 -2.31 -3.67
C VAL A 136 8.22 -3.21 -4.68
N MET A 137 7.90 -2.66 -5.84
CA MET A 137 7.30 -3.37 -6.97
C MET A 137 7.82 -2.76 -8.28
N SER A 138 7.89 -3.51 -9.38
CA SER A 138 8.23 -2.89 -10.66
C SER A 138 7.04 -2.09 -11.19
N LEU A 139 7.28 -1.04 -11.96
CA LEU A 139 6.21 -0.22 -12.52
C LEU A 139 5.23 -1.05 -13.36
N ASP A 140 5.74 -1.94 -14.22
CA ASP A 140 4.92 -2.87 -15.00
C ASP A 140 4.05 -3.79 -14.11
N HIS A 141 4.60 -4.22 -12.97
CA HIS A 141 3.88 -5.10 -12.07
C HIS A 141 2.81 -4.34 -11.28
N PHE A 142 3.08 -3.08 -10.95
CA PHE A 142 2.11 -2.16 -10.37
C PHE A 142 0.92 -1.91 -11.30
N GLU A 143 1.18 -1.62 -12.58
CA GLU A 143 0.15 -1.43 -13.60
C GLU A 143 -0.77 -2.66 -13.70
N ARG A 144 -0.19 -3.86 -13.85
CA ARG A 144 -0.96 -5.12 -13.86
C ARG A 144 -1.72 -5.35 -12.56
N ALA A 145 -1.13 -5.00 -11.43
CA ALA A 145 -1.78 -5.19 -10.13
C ALA A 145 -2.93 -4.20 -9.87
N CYS A 146 -2.93 -3.04 -10.53
CA CYS A 146 -4.04 -2.10 -10.54
C CYS A 146 -5.22 -2.54 -11.43
N GLY A 147 -4.99 -3.35 -12.48
CA GLY A 147 -6.04 -3.78 -13.42
C GLY A 147 -6.47 -5.24 -13.28
N ASP A 148 -5.51 -6.16 -13.34
CA ASP A 148 -5.78 -7.56 -13.69
C ASP A 148 -5.80 -8.50 -12.49
N TRP A 149 -5.24 -8.05 -11.37
CA TRP A 149 -5.12 -8.90 -10.20
C TRP A 149 -6.47 -9.33 -9.63
N PHE A 150 -6.59 -10.63 -9.35
CA PHE A 150 -7.77 -11.17 -8.70
C PHE A 150 -7.93 -10.66 -7.25
N HIS A 151 -6.82 -10.54 -6.51
CA HIS A 151 -6.84 -10.06 -5.13
C HIS A 151 -6.85 -8.52 -5.04
N PRO A 152 -7.68 -7.90 -4.19
CA PRO A 152 -7.84 -6.44 -4.07
C PRO A 152 -6.68 -5.66 -3.47
N TYR A 153 -5.55 -6.32 -3.19
CA TYR A 153 -4.50 -5.75 -2.32
C TYR A 153 -3.91 -4.45 -2.87
N ILE A 154 -3.73 -4.37 -4.19
CA ILE A 154 -3.18 -3.20 -4.88
C ILE A 154 -4.31 -2.32 -5.39
N TRP A 155 -5.14 -2.81 -6.30
CA TRP A 155 -6.16 -1.96 -6.93
C TRP A 155 -7.17 -1.34 -5.94
N ALA A 156 -7.58 -2.03 -4.86
CA ALA A 156 -8.50 -1.40 -3.91
C ALA A 156 -7.80 -0.36 -3.02
N ARG A 157 -6.47 -0.49 -2.84
CA ARG A 157 -5.69 0.50 -2.12
C ARG A 157 -5.43 1.74 -2.95
N PHE A 158 -5.07 1.55 -4.22
CA PHE A 158 -4.67 2.62 -5.14
C PHE A 158 -5.84 3.23 -5.93
N ALA A 159 -7.05 2.70 -5.77
CA ALA A 159 -8.28 3.41 -6.12
C ALA A 159 -8.55 4.59 -5.17
N GLN A 160 -8.08 4.52 -3.93
CA GLN A 160 -8.21 5.61 -2.98
C GLN A 160 -7.14 6.70 -3.25
N PRO A 161 -7.35 7.94 -2.78
CA PRO A 161 -6.36 9.00 -2.93
C PRO A 161 -4.95 8.58 -2.50
N ALA A 162 -4.00 8.81 -3.39
CA ALA A 162 -2.57 8.59 -3.21
C ALA A 162 -1.81 9.82 -3.73
N ARG A 163 -0.54 9.98 -3.35
CA ARG A 163 0.32 11.09 -3.79
C ARG A 163 1.52 10.54 -4.54
N LEU A 164 1.79 11.10 -5.70
CA LEU A 164 3.01 10.84 -6.45
C LEU A 164 4.07 11.81 -5.94
N VAL A 165 4.90 11.35 -4.99
CA VAL A 165 5.90 12.22 -4.34
C VAL A 165 7.20 12.29 -5.14
N PHE A 166 7.47 11.30 -5.98
CA PHE A 166 8.58 11.32 -6.93
C PHE A 166 8.19 10.57 -8.19
N ALA A 167 8.61 11.10 -9.34
CA ALA A 167 8.70 10.38 -10.60
C ALA A 167 10.04 10.73 -11.26
N ARG A 168 10.66 9.77 -11.93
CA ARG A 168 11.93 10.01 -12.64
C ARG A 168 11.74 10.99 -13.79
N ASP A 169 10.67 10.83 -14.54
CA ASP A 169 10.34 11.58 -15.74
C ASP A 169 8.81 11.63 -15.94
N ASP A 170 8.37 12.40 -16.94
CA ASP A 170 6.96 12.56 -17.28
C ASP A 170 6.30 11.26 -17.73
N GLU A 171 7.08 10.34 -18.31
CA GLU A 171 6.62 9.00 -18.70
C GLU A 171 6.24 8.19 -17.47
N ALA A 172 7.15 8.07 -16.49
CA ALA A 172 6.89 7.39 -15.24
C ALA A 172 5.69 8.01 -14.51
N ALA A 173 5.60 9.34 -14.46
CA ALA A 173 4.47 10.04 -13.84
C ALA A 173 3.14 9.70 -14.52
N ARG A 174 3.10 9.73 -15.87
CA ARG A 174 1.89 9.39 -16.65
C ARG A 174 1.49 7.94 -16.47
N ARG A 175 2.44 7.01 -16.48
CA ARG A 175 2.20 5.58 -16.24
C ARG A 175 1.61 5.31 -14.87
N VAL A 176 2.15 5.93 -13.82
CA VAL A 176 1.59 5.81 -12.47
C VAL A 176 0.17 6.36 -12.42
N ARG A 177 -0.09 7.55 -12.96
CA ARG A 177 -1.45 8.15 -12.98
C ARG A 177 -2.43 7.26 -13.76
N ALA A 178 -2.02 6.68 -14.88
CA ALA A 178 -2.84 5.72 -15.64
C ALA A 178 -3.15 4.46 -14.83
N ALA A 179 -2.18 3.92 -14.08
CA ALA A 179 -2.40 2.79 -13.18
C ALA A 179 -3.37 3.13 -12.05
N LEU A 180 -3.29 4.34 -11.47
CA LEU A 180 -4.24 4.81 -10.44
C LEU A 180 -5.66 4.94 -11.02
N ALA A 181 -5.83 5.52 -12.22
CA ALA A 181 -7.13 5.58 -12.90
C ALA A 181 -7.70 4.18 -13.18
N THR A 182 -6.83 3.24 -13.61
CA THR A 182 -7.20 1.83 -13.79
C THR A 182 -7.71 1.22 -12.49
N ALA A 183 -7.04 1.50 -11.38
CA ALA A 183 -7.45 1.01 -10.06
C ALA A 183 -8.82 1.55 -9.65
N VAL A 184 -9.12 2.84 -9.91
CA VAL A 184 -10.44 3.44 -9.64
C VAL A 184 -11.54 2.74 -10.41
N VAL A 185 -11.38 2.61 -11.74
CA VAL A 185 -12.38 1.94 -12.60
C VAL A 185 -12.56 0.48 -12.15
N ARG A 186 -11.46 -0.23 -11.91
CA ARG A 186 -11.49 -1.61 -11.43
C ARG A 186 -12.24 -1.74 -10.10
N PHE A 187 -11.95 -0.86 -9.15
CA PHE A 187 -12.58 -0.87 -7.84
C PHE A 187 -14.09 -0.62 -7.93
N LEU A 188 -14.53 0.39 -8.69
CA LEU A 188 -15.94 0.70 -8.87
C LEU A 188 -16.68 -0.42 -9.62
N ARG A 189 -16.07 -1.00 -10.66
CA ARG A 189 -16.61 -2.16 -11.40
C ARG A 189 -16.83 -3.37 -10.50
N GLU A 190 -16.00 -3.56 -9.47
CA GLU A 190 -16.12 -4.65 -8.50
C GLU A 190 -17.06 -4.34 -7.32
N SER A 191 -17.37 -3.06 -7.13
CA SER A 191 -18.24 -2.55 -6.06
C SER A 191 -19.70 -2.40 -6.51
N ALA A 192 -19.94 -1.90 -7.73
CA ALA A 192 -21.28 -1.62 -8.24
C ALA A 192 -22.27 -2.80 -8.13
N PRO A 193 -21.91 -4.05 -8.49
CA PRO A 193 -22.82 -5.18 -8.34
C PRO A 193 -23.21 -5.50 -6.90
N LEU A 194 -22.47 -5.03 -5.89
CA LEU A 194 -22.79 -5.26 -4.48
C LEU A 194 -23.97 -4.40 -4.00
N CYS A 195 -24.27 -3.33 -4.72
CA CYS A 195 -25.34 -2.38 -4.44
C CYS A 195 -26.63 -2.68 -5.22
N ALA A 196 -26.62 -3.61 -6.17
CA ALA A 196 -27.77 -4.00 -6.96
C ALA A 196 -28.81 -4.82 -6.18
N PRO A 197 -30.08 -4.96 -6.60
CA PRO A 197 -31.09 -5.78 -5.90
C PRO A 197 -30.63 -7.20 -5.55
N ALA A 198 -31.02 -7.70 -4.38
CA ALA A 198 -30.71 -9.08 -3.96
C ALA A 198 -31.66 -10.10 -4.61
N SER A 199 -32.88 -9.67 -4.96
CA SER A 199 -33.95 -10.48 -5.52
C SER A 199 -34.57 -9.81 -6.75
N PRO A 200 -35.06 -10.57 -7.74
CA PRO A 200 -35.81 -10.01 -8.87
C PRO A 200 -37.09 -9.24 -8.48
N ARG A 201 -37.58 -9.41 -7.24
CA ARG A 201 -38.75 -8.70 -6.71
C ARG A 201 -38.43 -7.31 -6.17
N GLU A 202 -37.14 -7.01 -5.96
CA GLU A 202 -36.67 -5.72 -5.45
C GLU A 202 -36.36 -4.78 -6.61
N THR A 203 -36.79 -3.53 -6.49
CA THR A 203 -36.39 -2.47 -7.44
C THR A 203 -35.00 -1.97 -7.07
N ALA A 204 -34.17 -1.66 -8.07
CA ALA A 204 -32.86 -1.07 -7.84
C ALA A 204 -33.01 0.31 -7.18
N ALA A 205 -32.61 0.39 -5.91
CA ALA A 205 -32.51 1.66 -5.22
C ALA A 205 -31.37 2.49 -5.82
N GLU A 206 -31.57 3.80 -5.86
CA GLU A 206 -30.52 4.75 -6.20
C GLU A 206 -29.51 4.81 -5.06
N VAL A 207 -28.23 4.81 -5.40
CA VAL A 207 -27.13 4.81 -4.44
C VAL A 207 -26.21 6.01 -4.69
N GLY A 208 -25.64 6.55 -3.63
CA GLY A 208 -24.61 7.58 -3.75
C GLY A 208 -23.24 7.00 -4.07
N ALA A 209 -22.27 7.85 -4.47
CA ALA A 209 -20.89 7.38 -4.63
C ALA A 209 -20.38 6.75 -3.33
N LEU A 210 -20.66 7.36 -2.18
CA LEU A 210 -20.20 6.84 -0.90
C LEU A 210 -20.71 5.43 -0.59
N ASP A 211 -21.93 5.09 -1.00
CA ASP A 211 -22.47 3.73 -0.81
C ASP A 211 -21.67 2.70 -1.62
N LEU A 212 -21.30 3.04 -2.86
CA LEU A 212 -20.44 2.21 -3.72
C LEU A 212 -19.06 2.01 -3.07
N TRP A 213 -18.44 3.09 -2.59
CA TRP A 213 -17.13 3.04 -1.95
C TRP A 213 -17.16 2.28 -0.62
N GLN A 214 -18.18 2.49 0.22
CA GLN A 214 -18.35 1.77 1.47
C GLN A 214 -18.53 0.27 1.24
N ALA A 215 -19.41 -0.12 0.30
CA ALA A 215 -19.64 -1.51 -0.04
C ALA A 215 -18.36 -2.19 -0.53
N GLY A 216 -17.62 -1.54 -1.44
CA GLY A 216 -16.34 -2.02 -1.97
C GLY A 216 -15.23 -2.11 -0.92
N LEU A 217 -15.05 -1.07 -0.11
CA LEU A 217 -14.02 -1.02 0.92
C LEU A 217 -14.32 -2.06 2.01
N ALA A 218 -15.58 -2.24 2.41
CA ALA A 218 -15.96 -3.27 3.38
C ALA A 218 -15.46 -4.67 2.96
N VAL A 219 -15.74 -5.08 1.72
CA VAL A 219 -15.29 -6.39 1.21
C VAL A 219 -13.80 -6.46 0.92
N ALA A 220 -13.17 -5.36 0.49
CA ALA A 220 -11.72 -5.27 0.29
C ALA A 220 -10.97 -5.46 1.60
N TYR A 221 -11.32 -4.72 2.66
CA TYR A 221 -10.70 -4.88 3.97
C TYR A 221 -11.00 -6.24 4.59
N ALA A 222 -12.22 -6.78 4.43
CA ALA A 222 -12.55 -8.12 4.92
C ALA A 222 -11.75 -9.24 4.26
N SER A 223 -11.14 -8.98 3.10
CA SER A 223 -10.25 -9.89 2.41
C SER A 223 -8.80 -9.86 2.93
N GLU A 224 -8.43 -8.80 3.66
CA GLU A 224 -7.11 -8.66 4.29
C GLU A 224 -7.16 -9.05 5.77
N LEU A 225 -6.07 -9.61 6.29
CA LEU A 225 -5.92 -9.88 7.72
C LEU A 225 -5.55 -8.56 8.45
N ARG A 226 -6.50 -7.62 8.55
CA ARG A 226 -6.33 -6.36 9.30
C ARG A 226 -7.23 -6.34 10.53
N THR A 227 -6.70 -5.88 11.66
CA THR A 227 -7.40 -5.74 12.94
C THR A 227 -8.18 -4.42 13.08
N GLU A 228 -8.18 -3.55 12.07
CA GLU A 228 -8.65 -2.15 12.15
C GLU A 228 -9.97 -1.92 11.40
N ARG A 229 -11.08 -2.53 11.85
CA ARG A 229 -12.40 -2.37 11.21
C ARG A 229 -12.98 -0.95 11.38
N ASP A 230 -12.70 -0.30 12.51
CA ASP A 230 -13.32 0.99 12.85
C ASP A 230 -12.75 2.19 12.07
N ARG A 231 -11.60 2.03 11.40
CA ARG A 231 -10.98 3.07 10.56
C ARG A 231 -11.66 3.27 9.21
N GLN A 232 -12.50 2.34 8.76
CA GLN A 232 -13.10 2.40 7.42
C GLN A 232 -14.13 3.52 7.28
N ALA A 233 -15.00 3.68 8.27
CA ALA A 233 -16.03 4.73 8.27
C ALA A 233 -15.38 6.12 8.26
N VAL A 234 -14.35 6.31 9.09
CA VAL A 234 -13.58 7.56 9.17
C VAL A 234 -12.86 7.85 7.85
N LEU A 235 -12.17 6.88 7.25
CA LEU A 235 -11.47 7.07 5.98
C LEU A 235 -12.41 7.42 4.82
N THR A 236 -13.64 6.89 4.86
CA THR A 236 -14.64 7.19 3.85
C THR A 236 -15.15 8.63 3.98
N GLN A 237 -15.40 9.07 5.22
CA GLN A 237 -15.84 10.46 5.46
C GLN A 237 -14.76 11.47 5.11
N VAL A 238 -13.50 11.21 5.47
CA VAL A 238 -12.37 12.11 5.18
C VAL A 238 -12.13 12.26 3.67
N ASN A 239 -12.37 11.21 2.88
CA ASN A 239 -12.16 11.24 1.42
C ASN A 239 -13.46 11.42 0.62
N ALA A 240 -14.55 11.87 1.25
CA ALA A 240 -15.86 11.84 0.62
C ALA A 240 -15.91 12.59 -0.72
N ASP A 241 -15.35 13.80 -0.78
CA ASP A 241 -15.35 14.62 -2.01
C ASP A 241 -14.50 13.99 -3.12
N ALA A 242 -13.35 13.40 -2.75
CA ALA A 242 -12.53 12.66 -3.71
C ALA A 242 -13.30 11.45 -4.27
N PHE A 243 -14.07 10.75 -3.43
CA PHE A 243 -14.88 9.61 -3.87
C PHE A 243 -16.03 10.02 -4.79
N ARG A 244 -16.73 11.13 -4.51
CA ARG A 244 -17.78 11.66 -5.39
C ARG A 244 -17.21 12.06 -6.76
N THR A 245 -16.13 12.84 -6.76
CA THR A 245 -15.49 13.33 -7.99
C THR A 245 -14.89 12.20 -8.83
N LEU A 246 -14.25 11.21 -8.20
CA LEU A 246 -13.73 10.03 -8.89
C LEU A 246 -14.84 9.16 -9.48
N THR A 247 -15.94 8.93 -8.75
CA THR A 247 -17.08 8.16 -9.27
C THR A 247 -17.72 8.86 -10.47
N ALA A 248 -17.97 10.18 -10.37
CA ALA A 248 -18.53 10.95 -11.49
C ALA A 248 -17.62 10.90 -12.72
N ALA A 249 -16.32 11.08 -12.54
CA ALA A 249 -15.35 11.05 -13.62
C ALA A 249 -15.17 9.65 -14.24
N ALA A 250 -15.37 8.58 -13.47
CA ALA A 250 -15.30 7.20 -13.92
C ALA A 250 -16.62 6.67 -14.53
N ALA A 251 -17.75 7.37 -14.33
CA ALA A 251 -19.08 6.92 -14.75
C ALA A 251 -19.16 6.51 -16.23
N PRO A 252 -18.54 7.23 -17.21
CA PRO A 252 -18.56 6.80 -18.60
C PRO A 252 -17.94 5.41 -18.84
N ALA A 253 -16.91 5.03 -18.07
CA ALA A 253 -16.26 3.72 -18.16
C ALA A 253 -17.05 2.59 -17.44
N LEU A 254 -18.15 2.95 -16.79
CA LEU A 254 -19.01 2.08 -15.97
C LEU A 254 -20.46 2.12 -16.45
N ALA A 255 -20.74 2.66 -17.63
CA ALA A 255 -22.09 2.80 -18.17
C ALA A 255 -22.85 1.46 -18.33
N ASP A 256 -22.12 0.33 -18.39
CA ASP A 256 -22.69 -1.03 -18.36
C ASP A 256 -23.16 -1.48 -16.98
N LEU A 257 -22.83 -0.74 -15.92
CA LEU A 257 -23.04 -1.13 -14.52
C LEU A 257 -23.74 -0.06 -13.68
N LEU A 258 -23.61 1.21 -14.05
CA LEU A 258 -24.14 2.35 -13.32
C LEU A 258 -24.75 3.35 -14.31
N GLU A 259 -26.02 3.68 -14.08
CA GLU A 259 -26.71 4.78 -14.76
C GLU A 259 -26.70 6.00 -13.85
N PRO A 260 -26.11 7.14 -14.26
CA PRO A 260 -26.25 8.41 -13.53
C PRO A 260 -27.69 8.92 -13.60
N VAL A 261 -28.31 9.19 -12.45
CA VAL A 261 -29.72 9.63 -12.36
C VAL A 261 -29.88 11.01 -11.70
N GLY A 262 -28.78 11.58 -11.21
CA GLY A 262 -28.72 12.91 -10.62
C GLY A 262 -27.35 13.20 -10.03
N ASP A 263 -27.24 14.30 -9.29
CA ASP A 263 -25.99 14.69 -8.63
C ASP A 263 -25.62 13.66 -7.55
N ASP A 264 -24.47 13.00 -7.75
CA ASP A 264 -23.99 11.94 -6.88
C ASP A 264 -25.03 10.83 -6.63
N ARG A 265 -25.88 10.54 -7.63
CA ARG A 265 -26.86 9.45 -7.56
C ARG A 265 -26.73 8.56 -8.78
N TYR A 266 -26.66 7.25 -8.51
CA TYR A 266 -26.45 6.22 -9.53
C TYR A 266 -27.45 5.09 -9.31
N ARG A 267 -27.99 4.57 -10.40
CA ARG A 267 -28.80 3.36 -10.41
C ARG A 267 -27.92 2.17 -10.82
N PRO A 268 -27.72 1.17 -9.94
CA PRO A 268 -26.99 -0.05 -10.32
C PRO A 268 -27.77 -0.85 -11.36
N LEU A 269 -27.10 -1.18 -12.47
CA LEU A 269 -27.69 -1.92 -13.60
C LEU A 269 -27.46 -3.44 -13.49
N ALA A 270 -26.70 -3.88 -12.49
CA ALA A 270 -26.40 -5.31 -12.32
C ALA A 270 -27.64 -6.11 -11.91
N THR A 271 -27.80 -7.30 -12.49
CA THR A 271 -28.87 -8.24 -12.13
C THR A 271 -28.61 -8.93 -10.79
N PRO A 272 -29.65 -9.50 -10.14
CA PRO A 272 -29.46 -10.32 -8.92
C PRO A 272 -28.47 -11.47 -9.11
N ALA A 273 -28.39 -12.04 -10.32
CA ALA A 273 -27.42 -13.08 -10.67
C ALA A 273 -25.98 -12.54 -10.69
N GLN A 274 -25.76 -11.35 -11.27
CA GLN A 274 -24.47 -10.67 -11.28
C GLN A 274 -24.04 -10.24 -9.86
N ARG A 275 -24.96 -9.73 -9.04
CA ARG A 275 -24.72 -9.48 -7.60
C ARG A 275 -24.27 -10.75 -6.89
N SER A 276 -25.03 -11.83 -7.04
CA SER A 276 -24.70 -13.13 -6.44
C SER A 276 -23.32 -13.64 -6.87
N ALA A 277 -22.98 -13.49 -8.16
CA ALA A 277 -21.65 -13.83 -8.67
C ALA A 277 -20.56 -12.95 -8.07
N ALA A 278 -20.77 -11.63 -7.94
CA ALA A 278 -19.84 -10.72 -7.29
C ALA A 278 -19.60 -11.10 -5.82
N VAL A 279 -20.66 -11.35 -5.05
CA VAL A 279 -20.57 -11.81 -3.65
C VAL A 279 -19.75 -13.11 -3.55
N ARG A 280 -19.97 -14.08 -4.44
CA ARG A 280 -19.17 -15.32 -4.49
C ARG A 280 -17.70 -15.05 -4.82
N ARG A 281 -17.40 -14.18 -5.80
CA ARG A 281 -16.03 -13.77 -6.13
C ARG A 281 -15.33 -13.14 -4.92
N TRP A 282 -16.01 -12.28 -4.17
CA TRP A 282 -15.49 -11.68 -2.95
C TRP A 282 -15.23 -12.69 -1.83
N ARG A 283 -16.07 -13.73 -1.68
CA ARG A 283 -15.78 -14.85 -0.77
C ARG A 283 -14.50 -15.59 -1.14
N TRP A 284 -14.25 -15.81 -2.44
CA TRP A 284 -13.00 -16.41 -2.92
C TRP A 284 -11.79 -15.50 -2.70
N ARG A 285 -11.92 -14.19 -2.98
CA ARG A 285 -10.88 -13.19 -2.65
C ARG A 285 -10.52 -13.24 -1.17
N ARG A 286 -11.51 -13.34 -0.28
CA ARG A 286 -11.26 -13.46 1.17
C ARG A 286 -10.49 -14.71 1.56
N ARG A 287 -10.81 -15.86 0.95
CA ARG A 287 -10.06 -17.11 1.20
C ARG A 287 -8.62 -16.99 0.71
N GLN A 288 -8.44 -16.51 -0.53
CA GLN A 288 -7.13 -16.28 -1.11
C GLN A 288 -6.32 -15.27 -0.28
N GLY A 289 -6.94 -14.21 0.21
CA GLY A 289 -6.29 -13.16 0.99
C GLY A 289 -5.71 -13.63 2.30
N ARG A 290 -6.35 -14.60 2.98
CA ARG A 290 -5.76 -15.26 4.15
C ARG A 290 -4.48 -16.00 3.79
N VAL A 291 -4.52 -16.81 2.74
CA VAL A 291 -3.35 -17.58 2.25
C VAL A 291 -2.23 -16.63 1.84
N LEU A 292 -2.53 -15.60 1.06
CA LEU A 292 -1.55 -14.61 0.61
C LEU A 292 -1.00 -13.76 1.76
N SER A 293 -1.79 -13.44 2.78
CA SER A 293 -1.32 -12.72 3.97
C SER A 293 -0.32 -13.56 4.75
N ILE A 294 -0.62 -14.84 4.97
CA ILE A 294 0.31 -15.78 5.63
C ILE A 294 1.58 -15.94 4.79
N ALA A 295 1.44 -16.17 3.47
CA ALA A 295 2.58 -16.34 2.58
C ALA A 295 3.47 -15.08 2.56
N ARG A 296 2.88 -13.88 2.56
CA ARG A 296 3.63 -12.61 2.67
C ARG A 296 4.29 -12.45 4.03
N LEU A 297 3.67 -12.87 5.13
CA LEU A 297 4.28 -12.84 6.47
C LEU A 297 5.51 -13.76 6.53
N VAL A 298 5.36 -14.99 6.06
CA VAL A 298 6.44 -15.97 5.95
C VAL A 298 7.57 -15.40 5.08
N LYS A 299 7.25 -14.91 3.88
CA LYS A 299 8.23 -14.28 2.99
C LYS A 299 8.91 -13.09 3.67
N ALA A 300 8.16 -12.19 4.30
CA ALA A 300 8.71 -11.03 4.97
C ALA A 300 9.74 -11.44 6.04
N ALA A 301 9.47 -12.49 6.80
CA ALA A 301 10.41 -13.01 7.78
C ALA A 301 11.71 -13.59 7.16
N PHE A 302 11.69 -14.04 5.90
CA PHE A 302 12.91 -14.40 5.16
C PHE A 302 13.55 -13.23 4.41
N THR A 303 12.81 -12.12 4.22
CA THR A 303 13.25 -10.95 3.43
C THR A 303 13.86 -9.86 4.32
N PHE A 304 13.47 -9.81 5.58
CA PHE A 304 13.88 -8.79 6.54
C PHE A 304 15.17 -9.18 7.27
N ASP A 305 16.32 -8.70 6.79
CA ASP A 305 17.62 -8.81 7.48
C ASP A 305 17.64 -8.07 8.85
N ARG A 306 16.61 -7.27 9.20
CA ARG A 306 16.44 -6.56 10.50
C ARG A 306 15.00 -6.58 11.05
N GLY A 307 14.15 -7.48 10.57
CA GLY A 307 12.72 -7.50 10.98
C GLY A 307 12.55 -7.85 12.45
N ALA A 308 13.45 -8.68 12.98
CA ALA A 308 13.50 -9.01 14.40
C ALA A 308 13.88 -7.78 15.25
N ASP A 309 14.79 -6.93 14.78
CA ASP A 309 15.17 -5.68 15.47
C ASP A 309 14.00 -4.67 15.46
N TYR A 310 13.28 -4.53 14.34
CA TYR A 310 12.06 -3.70 14.28
C TYR A 310 10.95 -4.23 15.20
N LEU A 311 10.73 -5.55 15.20
CA LEU A 311 9.72 -6.16 16.06
C LEU A 311 10.06 -5.96 17.54
N ALA A 312 11.34 -6.13 17.92
CA ALA A 312 11.83 -5.85 19.26
C ALA A 312 11.64 -4.38 19.66
N TRP A 313 11.92 -3.43 18.76
CA TRP A 313 11.62 -2.01 18.97
C TRP A 313 10.11 -1.77 19.20
N LYS A 314 9.26 -2.37 18.37
CA LYS A 314 7.80 -2.17 18.46
C LYS A 314 7.25 -2.71 19.77
N ILE A 315 7.74 -3.86 20.21
CA ILE A 315 7.36 -4.44 21.51
C ILE A 315 7.84 -3.53 22.63
N ARG A 316 9.12 -3.12 22.64
CA ARG A 316 9.65 -2.16 23.62
C ARG A 316 8.84 -0.88 23.72
N ARG A 317 8.41 -0.30 22.59
CA ARG A 317 7.64 0.95 22.58
C ARG A 317 6.25 0.80 23.19
N HIS A 318 5.60 -0.35 23.02
CA HIS A 318 4.24 -0.58 23.51
C HIS A 318 4.19 -1.27 24.87
N THR A 319 5.26 -1.97 25.28
CA THR A 319 5.27 -2.78 26.50
C THR A 319 6.40 -2.44 27.47
N GLY A 320 7.36 -1.59 27.07
CA GLY A 320 8.53 -1.24 27.86
C GLY A 320 9.63 -2.32 27.90
N VAL A 321 9.37 -3.50 27.33
CA VAL A 321 10.27 -4.67 27.47
C VAL A 321 11.33 -4.67 26.37
N GLU A 322 12.60 -4.71 26.77
CA GLU A 322 13.69 -4.99 25.83
C GLU A 322 13.71 -6.48 25.48
N ILE A 323 13.67 -6.77 24.17
CA ILE A 323 13.89 -8.11 23.63
C ILE A 323 15.28 -8.13 23.03
N GLU A 324 16.12 -9.03 23.55
CA GLU A 324 17.41 -9.31 22.95
C GLU A 324 17.21 -10.10 21.65
N VAL A 325 17.66 -9.52 20.54
CA VAL A 325 17.53 -10.14 19.22
C VAL A 325 18.80 -10.94 18.92
N THR A 326 18.75 -12.25 19.13
CA THR A 326 19.90 -13.14 18.91
C THR A 326 20.25 -13.28 17.43
N PRO A 327 21.51 -13.59 17.07
CA PRO A 327 21.91 -13.81 15.67
C PRO A 327 21.11 -14.89 14.95
N LEU A 328 20.71 -15.96 15.66
CA LEU A 328 19.86 -17.02 15.14
C LEU A 328 18.42 -16.54 14.88
N LEU A 329 17.87 -15.69 15.75
CA LEU A 329 16.57 -15.05 15.55
C LEU A 329 16.60 -14.06 14.38
N ARG A 330 17.69 -13.30 14.19
CA ARG A 330 17.88 -12.44 13.01
C ARG A 330 17.88 -13.25 11.73
N ARG A 331 18.59 -14.38 11.72
CA ARG A 331 18.77 -15.22 10.53
C ARG A 331 17.57 -16.10 10.20
N HIS A 332 16.80 -16.53 11.20
CA HIS A 332 15.62 -17.39 11.03
C HIS A 332 14.42 -16.95 11.89
N PRO A 333 13.80 -15.79 11.60
CA PRO A 333 12.74 -15.22 12.44
C PRO A 333 11.49 -16.11 12.53
N VAL A 334 11.16 -16.88 11.49
CA VAL A 334 10.01 -17.80 11.51
C VAL A 334 10.22 -18.99 12.45
N LEU A 335 11.46 -19.49 12.55
CA LEU A 335 11.78 -20.67 13.37
C LEU A 335 11.92 -20.31 14.86
N PHE A 336 12.51 -19.15 15.16
CA PHE A 336 12.79 -18.75 16.53
C PHE A 336 11.79 -17.72 17.09
N GLY A 337 11.04 -17.03 16.23
CA GLY A 337 10.01 -16.05 16.62
C GLY A 337 8.90 -16.63 17.51
N PRO A 338 8.34 -17.83 17.25
CA PRO A 338 7.37 -18.45 18.13
C PRO A 338 7.90 -18.72 19.55
N ARG A 339 9.18 -19.08 19.70
CA ARG A 339 9.81 -19.25 21.02
C ARG A 339 9.87 -17.93 21.79
N VAL A 340 10.21 -16.83 21.11
CA VAL A 340 10.20 -15.48 21.71
C VAL A 340 8.77 -15.06 22.08
N LEU A 341 7.79 -15.32 21.22
CA LEU A 341 6.38 -15.03 21.51
C LEU A 341 5.88 -15.79 22.75
N VAL A 342 6.18 -17.09 22.86
CA VAL A 342 5.85 -17.89 24.05
C VAL A 342 6.52 -17.33 25.31
N ALA A 343 7.78 -16.90 25.22
CA ALA A 343 8.48 -16.28 26.34
C ALA A 343 7.81 -14.95 26.78
N LEU A 344 7.33 -14.14 25.83
CA LEU A 344 6.62 -12.90 26.10
C LEU A 344 5.23 -13.12 26.70
N LEU A 345 4.48 -14.12 26.20
CA LEU A 345 3.19 -14.54 26.75
C LEU A 345 3.35 -15.03 28.20
N ARG A 346 4.38 -15.85 28.47
CA ARG A 346 4.69 -16.32 29.84
C ARG A 346 5.08 -15.20 30.81
N ARG A 347 5.61 -14.08 30.30
CA ARG A 347 5.94 -12.89 31.08
C ARG A 347 4.77 -11.90 31.21
N GLY A 348 3.60 -12.22 30.65
CA GLY A 348 2.41 -11.36 30.71
C GLY A 348 2.50 -10.07 29.89
N VAL A 349 3.49 -9.96 29.00
CA VAL A 349 3.81 -8.77 28.20
C VAL A 349 2.87 -8.62 26.99
N VAL A 350 2.37 -9.76 26.50
CA VAL A 350 1.41 -9.88 25.40
C VAL A 350 0.27 -10.74 25.95
N ARG A 351 -0.99 -10.37 25.70
CA ARG A 351 -2.18 -11.12 26.12
C ARG A 351 -2.79 -11.85 24.94
#